data_AF-A0A0J1F6T2-F1
#
_entry.id   AF-A0A0J1F6T2-F1
#
_cell.length_a   1.000
_cell.length_b   1.000
_cell.length_c   1.000
_cell.angle_alpha   90.00
_cell.angle_beta   90.00
_cell.angle_gamma   90.00
#
_symmetry.space_group_name_H-M   'P 1'
#
loop_
_entity.id
_entity.type
_entity.pdbx_description
1 polymer ?
#
loop_
_entity_poly.entity_id
_entity_poly.type
_entity_poly.pdbx_seq_one_letter_code
_entity_poly.pdbx_strand_id
1 'polypeptide(L)'
;MRDESYQPQPNRTTMIPKKNGKMRKLSFPNGKDKLIQEAIHIVLECIYEPTFSNLSHGFRPKRSTQSPIAEVETWRGTIWFIEGDISACFDEIDHRTLEKILRERISDERFIRLKRR
;
A
#
# COMPACT_ATOMS: atom_id res chain seq x y z
N MET A 1 -3.05 11.36 19.92
CA MET A 1 -2.44 10.00 19.74
C MET A 1 -2.14 9.35 21.09
N ARG A 2 -1.65 10.10 22.09
CA ARG A 2 -1.40 9.59 23.45
C ARG A 2 -2.68 9.36 24.26
N ASP A 3 -3.72 10.10 23.91
CA ASP A 3 -5.06 10.18 24.49
C ASP A 3 -6.15 9.60 23.57
N GLU A 4 -5.75 9.00 22.43
CA GLU A 4 -6.66 8.34 21.47
C GLU A 4 -7.73 9.27 20.85
N SER A 5 -7.61 10.59 21.01
CA SER A 5 -8.59 11.58 20.53
C SER A 5 -8.49 11.92 19.04
N TYR A 6 -7.44 11.45 18.36
CA TYR A 6 -7.19 11.79 16.97
C TYR A 6 -8.23 11.12 16.05
N GLN A 7 -8.91 11.92 15.25
CA GLN A 7 -9.84 11.46 14.22
C GLN A 7 -9.38 11.97 12.84
N PRO A 8 -9.12 11.06 11.88
CA PRO A 8 -8.74 11.47 10.53
C PRO A 8 -9.91 12.17 9.82
N GLN A 9 -9.58 13.15 8.98
CA GLN A 9 -10.56 13.89 8.21
C GLN A 9 -10.84 13.19 6.88
N PRO A 10 -12.02 13.42 6.27
CA PRO A 10 -12.29 12.88 4.94
C PRO A 10 -11.29 13.41 3.90
N ASN A 11 -10.76 12.52 3.07
CA ASN A 11 -9.84 12.88 1.98
C ASN A 11 -10.52 13.79 0.95
N ARG A 12 -9.79 14.81 0.47
CA ARG A 12 -10.23 15.62 -0.65
C ARG A 12 -10.12 14.81 -1.93
N THR A 13 -11.17 14.75 -2.71
CA THR A 13 -11.18 13.99 -3.98
C THR A 13 -11.16 14.94 -5.18
N THR A 14 -10.41 14.59 -6.22
CA THR A 14 -10.38 15.32 -7.50
C THR A 14 -10.33 14.33 -8.65
N MET A 15 -10.98 14.67 -9.76
CA MET A 15 -10.98 13.86 -10.98
C MET A 15 -9.90 14.40 -11.92
N ILE A 16 -8.99 13.54 -12.36
CA ILE A 16 -7.92 13.87 -13.32
C ILE A 16 -8.07 13.05 -14.61
N PRO A 17 -7.82 13.62 -15.79
CA PRO A 17 -7.88 12.88 -17.04
C PRO A 17 -6.70 11.90 -17.17
N LYS A 18 -6.97 10.68 -17.62
CA LYS A 18 -5.93 9.74 -18.10
C LYS A 18 -5.62 10.02 -19.57
N LYS A 19 -4.45 9.55 -20.03
CA LYS A 19 -4.04 9.59 -21.44
C LYS A 19 -5.04 8.93 -22.40
N ASN A 20 -5.85 7.97 -21.91
CA ASN A 20 -6.85 7.25 -22.69
C ASN A 20 -8.26 7.87 -22.62
N GLY A 21 -8.40 9.11 -22.17
CA GLY A 21 -9.68 9.84 -22.11
C GLY A 21 -10.59 9.47 -20.93
N LYS A 22 -10.28 8.41 -20.16
CA LYS A 22 -11.03 8.07 -18.94
C LYS A 22 -10.61 8.99 -17.78
N MET A 23 -11.51 9.25 -16.84
CA MET A 23 -11.17 10.00 -15.62
C MET A 23 -10.66 9.06 -14.52
N ARG A 24 -9.66 9.49 -13.75
CA ARG A 24 -9.19 8.82 -12.53
C ARG A 24 -9.58 9.67 -11.32
N LYS A 25 -10.26 9.04 -10.36
CA LYS A 25 -10.50 9.60 -9.03
C LYS A 25 -9.19 9.57 -8.25
N LEU A 26 -8.75 10.73 -7.74
CA LEU A 26 -7.58 10.85 -6.90
C LEU A 26 -7.99 11.44 -5.56
N SER A 27 -7.66 10.74 -4.48
CA SER A 27 -7.97 11.15 -3.11
C SER A 27 -6.69 11.58 -2.41
N PHE A 28 -6.72 12.76 -1.81
CA PHE A 28 -5.60 13.37 -1.10
C PHE A 28 -5.97 13.56 0.38
N PRO A 29 -5.14 13.06 1.30
CA PRO A 29 -5.29 13.39 2.72
C PRO A 29 -4.94 14.87 2.96
N ASN A 30 -5.45 15.43 4.05
CA ASN A 30 -5.00 16.74 4.52
C ASN A 30 -3.51 16.65 4.96
N GLY A 31 -2.84 17.79 5.19
CA GLY A 31 -1.42 17.80 5.55
C GLY A 31 -1.09 17.07 6.85
N LYS A 32 -1.97 17.12 7.87
CA LYS A 32 -1.78 16.45 9.16
C LYS A 32 -1.92 14.94 9.02
N ASP A 33 -2.96 14.50 8.33
CA ASP A 33 -3.25 13.10 8.05
C ASP A 33 -2.15 12.50 7.17
N LYS A 34 -1.60 13.26 6.22
CA LYS A 34 -0.44 12.84 5.42
C LYS A 34 0.79 12.59 6.29
N LEU A 35 1.08 13.50 7.23
CA LEU A 35 2.21 13.33 8.15
C LEU A 35 2.05 12.10 9.03
N ILE A 36 0.84 11.87 9.54
CA ILE A 36 0.52 10.70 10.37
C ILE A 36 0.61 9.41 9.54
N GLN A 37 0.09 9.41 8.31
CA GLN A 37 0.23 8.27 7.39
C GLN A 37 1.69 7.95 7.09
N GLU A 38 2.54 8.96 6.90
CA GLU A 38 3.97 8.76 6.68
C GLU A 38 4.67 8.16 7.91
N ALA A 39 4.31 8.62 9.11
CA ALA A 39 4.85 8.04 10.34
C ALA A 39 4.45 6.56 10.51
N ILE A 40 3.19 6.22 10.21
CA ILE A 40 2.70 4.84 10.19
C ILE A 40 3.44 4.03 9.12
N HIS A 41 3.63 4.60 7.94
CA HIS A 41 4.31 3.97 6.81
C HIS A 41 5.74 3.56 7.18
N ILE A 42 6.53 4.44 7.81
CA ILE A 42 7.89 4.12 8.26
C ILE A 42 7.89 2.94 9.24
N VAL A 43 6.97 2.93 10.20
CA VAL A 43 6.85 1.83 11.18
C VAL A 43 6.50 0.51 10.49
N LEU A 44 5.52 0.54 9.58
CA LEU A 44 5.13 -0.65 8.81
C LEU A 44 6.24 -1.14 7.89
N GLU A 45 6.98 -0.24 7.25
CA GLU A 45 8.12 -0.58 6.40
C GLU A 45 9.17 -1.35 7.22
N CYS A 46 9.54 -0.87 8.41
CA CYS A 46 10.49 -1.58 9.27
C CYS A 46 10.02 -2.99 9.67
N ILE A 47 8.71 -3.20 9.84
CA ILE A 47 8.15 -4.49 10.27
C ILE A 47 8.03 -5.47 9.09
N TYR A 48 7.57 -5.00 7.93
CA TYR A 48 7.20 -5.87 6.82
C TYR A 48 8.29 -6.02 5.76
N GLU A 49 9.17 -5.04 5.58
CA GLU A 49 10.22 -5.10 4.55
C GLU A 49 11.11 -6.36 4.62
N PRO A 50 11.52 -6.86 5.81
CA PRO A 50 12.31 -8.09 5.92
C PRO A 50 11.53 -9.36 5.53
N THR A 51 10.20 -9.28 5.44
CA THR A 51 9.30 -10.43 5.28
C THR A 51 8.75 -10.55 3.87
N PHE A 52 8.82 -9.49 3.08
CA PHE A 52 8.34 -9.49 1.71
C PHE A 52 9.20 -10.39 0.82
N SER A 53 8.53 -11.10 -0.09
CA SER A 53 9.19 -11.92 -1.12
C SER A 53 10.21 -11.11 -1.91
N ASN A 54 11.34 -11.73 -2.26
CA ASN A 54 12.33 -11.12 -3.13
C ASN A 54 11.83 -10.86 -4.55
N LEU A 55 10.70 -11.45 -4.96
CA LEU A 55 10.02 -11.20 -6.23
C LEU A 55 8.94 -10.11 -6.12
N SER A 56 8.73 -9.53 -4.94
CA SER A 56 7.83 -8.39 -4.76
C SER A 56 8.61 -7.09 -4.98
N HIS A 57 8.27 -6.32 -6.01
CA HIS A 57 9.02 -5.11 -6.39
C HIS A 57 8.25 -3.80 -6.21
N GLY A 58 6.92 -3.84 -6.20
CA GLY A 58 6.09 -2.65 -6.11
C GLY A 58 6.13 -2.01 -4.72
N PHE A 59 6.18 -0.67 -4.68
CA PHE A 59 6.04 0.13 -3.45
C PHE A 59 7.03 -0.22 -2.32
N ARG A 60 8.26 -0.63 -2.68
CA ARG A 60 9.30 -1.02 -1.71
C ARG A 60 10.52 -0.11 -1.77
N PRO A 61 11.19 0.13 -0.64
CA PRO A 61 12.43 0.88 -0.62
C PRO A 61 13.49 0.19 -1.49
N LYS A 62 14.27 0.99 -2.22
CA LYS A 62 15.37 0.51 -3.10
C LYS A 62 14.93 -0.40 -4.26
N ARG A 63 13.62 -0.51 -4.54
CA ARG A 63 13.08 -1.23 -5.71
C ARG A 63 12.40 -0.25 -6.66
N SER A 64 12.56 -0.49 -7.96
CA SER A 64 11.99 0.35 -9.03
C SER A 64 11.21 -0.50 -10.03
N THR A 65 10.48 0.16 -10.93
CA THR A 65 9.79 -0.50 -12.05
C THR A 65 10.71 -1.27 -12.99
N GLN A 66 12.02 -1.00 -12.96
CA GLN A 66 13.03 -1.71 -13.74
C GLN A 66 13.55 -2.97 -13.03
N SER A 67 13.43 -3.05 -11.70
CA SER A 67 13.96 -4.19 -10.94
C SER A 67 13.31 -5.54 -11.28
N PRO A 68 12.00 -5.66 -11.58
CA PRO A 68 11.43 -6.92 -12.06
C PRO A 68 11.97 -7.34 -13.43
N ILE A 69 12.25 -6.36 -14.31
CA ILE A 69 12.75 -6.64 -15.67
C ILE A 69 14.13 -7.27 -15.59
N ALA A 70 15.02 -6.66 -14.79
CA ALA A 70 16.35 -7.19 -14.55
C ALA A 70 16.33 -8.60 -13.92
N GLU A 71 15.37 -8.86 -13.03
CA GLU A 71 15.18 -10.19 -12.43
C GLU A 71 14.76 -11.24 -13.48
N VAL A 72 13.78 -10.92 -14.33
CA VAL A 72 13.27 -11.82 -15.36
C VAL A 72 14.32 -12.15 -16.42
N GLU A 73 15.23 -11.22 -16.74
CA GLU A 73 16.35 -11.46 -17.67
C GLU A 73 17.30 -12.56 -17.18
N THR A 74 17.34 -12.86 -15.87
CA THR A 74 18.17 -13.94 -15.32
C THR A 74 17.56 -15.33 -15.51
N TRP A 75 16.26 -15.42 -15.79
CA TRP A 75 15.54 -16.69 -15.87
C TRP A 75 15.92 -17.45 -17.14
N ARG A 76 16.19 -18.75 -17.00
CA ARG A 76 16.56 -19.63 -18.14
C ARG A 76 15.47 -20.65 -18.38
N GLY A 77 15.11 -20.84 -19.65
CA GLY A 77 14.12 -21.84 -20.05
C GLY A 77 12.66 -21.44 -19.86
N THR A 78 12.38 -20.19 -19.47
CA THR A 78 11.02 -19.65 -19.40
C THR A 78 10.55 -19.22 -20.79
N ILE A 79 9.53 -19.88 -21.33
CA ILE A 79 8.99 -19.64 -22.69
C ILE A 79 7.58 -19.04 -22.69
N TRP A 80 6.91 -19.03 -21.53
CA TRP A 80 5.54 -18.52 -21.40
C TRP A 80 5.42 -17.67 -20.14
N PHE A 81 4.54 -16.66 -20.21
CA PHE A 81 4.19 -15.78 -19.10
C PHE A 81 2.67 -15.78 -18.93
N ILE A 82 2.21 -15.70 -17.68
CA ILE A 82 0.81 -15.43 -17.36
C ILE A 82 0.73 -13.99 -16.86
N GLU A 83 -0.04 -13.18 -17.55
CA GLU A 83 -0.39 -11.83 -17.12
C GLU A 83 -1.66 -11.90 -16.27
N GLY A 84 -1.62 -11.27 -15.09
CA GLY A 84 -2.76 -11.13 -14.21
C GLY A 84 -2.76 -9.75 -13.56
N ASP A 85 -3.93 -9.13 -13.50
CA ASP A 85 -4.16 -7.88 -12.79
C ASP A 85 -5.36 -8.04 -11.84
N ILE A 86 -5.29 -7.38 -10.69
CA ILE A 86 -6.38 -7.39 -9.71
C ILE A 86 -7.23 -6.15 -9.95
N SER A 87 -8.45 -6.35 -10.45
CA SER A 87 -9.44 -5.29 -10.60
C SER A 87 -9.73 -4.64 -9.25
N ALA A 88 -9.82 -3.32 -9.22
CA ALA A 88 -10.25 -2.56 -8.03
C ALA A 88 -9.47 -2.88 -6.74
N CYS A 89 -8.19 -3.24 -6.88
CA CYS A 89 -7.34 -3.73 -5.78
C CYS A 89 -7.37 -2.88 -4.50
N PHE A 90 -7.54 -1.55 -4.58
CA PHE A 90 -7.63 -0.68 -3.40
C PHE A 90 -9.07 -0.35 -2.97
N ASP A 91 -10.02 -0.40 -3.90
CA ASP A 91 -11.42 -0.04 -3.65
C ASP A 91 -12.18 -1.21 -2.99
N GLU A 92 -11.72 -2.45 -3.21
CA GLU A 92 -12.37 -3.69 -2.75
C GLU A 92 -11.61 -4.44 -1.64
N ILE A 93 -10.63 -3.80 -0.98
CA ILE A 93 -9.90 -4.45 0.13
C ILE A 93 -10.83 -4.65 1.33
N ASP A 94 -11.03 -5.91 1.73
CA ASP A 94 -11.74 -6.22 2.97
C ASP A 94 -10.93 -5.77 4.20
N HIS A 95 -11.44 -4.77 4.90
CA HIS A 95 -10.78 -4.16 6.06
C HIS A 95 -10.57 -5.15 7.22
N ARG A 96 -11.44 -6.17 7.36
CA ARG A 96 -11.35 -7.19 8.41
C ARG A 96 -10.17 -8.13 8.14
N THR A 97 -10.02 -8.58 6.90
CA THR A 97 -8.90 -9.40 6.45
C THR A 97 -7.58 -8.64 6.60
N LEU A 98 -7.54 -7.38 6.18
CA LEU A 98 -6.37 -6.53 6.39
C LEU A 98 -6.03 -6.35 7.88
N GLU A 99 -7.03 -6.21 8.75
CA GLU A 99 -6.81 -6.10 10.20
C GLU A 99 -6.24 -7.39 10.80
N LYS A 100 -6.74 -8.54 10.35
CA LYS A 100 -6.22 -9.84 10.76
C LYS A 100 -4.74 -9.99 10.40
N ILE A 101 -4.35 -9.65 9.18
CA ILE A 101 -2.95 -9.69 8.72
C ILE A 101 -2.05 -8.73 9.52
N LEU A 102 -2.55 -7.54 9.86
CA LEU A 102 -1.80 -6.60 10.70
C LEU A 102 -1.59 -7.15 12.12
N ARG A 103 -2.62 -7.78 12.70
CA ARG A 103 -2.56 -8.39 14.04
C ARG A 103 -1.56 -9.55 14.16
N GLU A 104 -1.25 -10.22 13.05
CA GLU A 104 -0.25 -11.30 13.06
C GLU A 104 1.15 -10.81 13.44
N ARG A 105 1.47 -9.53 13.21
CA ARG A 105 2.81 -8.96 13.48
C ARG A 105 2.79 -7.76 14.42
N ILE A 106 1.64 -7.15 14.65
CA ILE A 106 1.50 -5.95 15.47
C ILE A 106 0.51 -6.24 16.60
N SER A 107 1.00 -6.28 17.83
CA SER A 107 0.16 -6.47 19.03
C SER A 107 -0.40 -5.16 19.60
N ASP A 108 0.05 -4.00 19.11
CA ASP A 108 -0.42 -2.70 19.57
C ASP A 108 -1.81 -2.38 18.99
N GLU A 109 -2.85 -2.62 19.79
CA GLU A 109 -4.23 -2.31 19.42
C GLU A 109 -4.50 -0.80 19.25
N ARG A 110 -3.70 0.09 19.87
CA ARG A 110 -3.84 1.53 19.64
C ARG A 110 -3.40 1.91 18.23
N PHE A 111 -2.32 1.28 17.77
CA PHE A 111 -1.84 1.43 16.40
C PHE A 111 -2.85 0.88 15.38
N ILE A 112 -3.38 -0.31 15.62
CA ILE A 112 -4.40 -0.92 14.73
C ILE A 112 -5.65 -0.06 14.67
N ARG A 113 -6.13 0.45 15.80
CA ARG A 113 -7.34 1.29 15.85
C ARG A 113 -7.15 2.62 15.12
N LEU A 114 -5.92 3.10 14.96
CA LEU A 114 -5.64 4.35 14.26
C LEU A 114 -5.98 4.30 12.76
N LYS A 115 -6.07 3.09 12.18
CA LYS A 115 -6.52 2.89 10.78
C LYS A 115 -8.04 2.95 10.62
N ARG A 116 -8.79 2.92 11.74
CA ARG A 116 -10.23 2.60 11.74
C ARG A 116 -11.07 3.80 11.27
N ARG A 117 -11.56 3.69 10.03
CA ARG A 117 -12.90 4.10 9.61
C ARG A 117 -13.53 2.93 8.87
#